data_AF-A0A0N7YLB4-F1
#
_entry.id   AF-A0A0N7YLB4-F1
#
_cell.length_a   1.000
_cell.length_b   1.000
_cell.length_c   1.000
_cell.angle_alpha   90.00
_cell.angle_beta   90.00
_cell.angle_gamma   90.00
#
_symmetry.space_group_name_H-M   'P 1'
#
loop_
_entity.id
_entity.type
_entity.pdbx_description
1 polymer ?
#
loop_
_entity_poly.entity_id
_entity_poly.type
_entity_poly.pdbx_seq_one_letter_code
_entity_poly.pdbx_strand_id
1 'polypeptide(L)'
;MVTLNPNQGPTSGGNNVVLTGTNFTGATSVKFGSKSASFVVDSATQITAVAPSGYSAVQVTVTTPSGTSIPVYYYYIEPPIKQSLSVTTGPLGGIATTLTGSHLTTASSMSFGANTAVPTVVNDTTLNVLVPAVTTPQTVAVSVTTRGGTTNGLTFTYVGAPTVTSMSPTIGPDYGGTASTITGTNLSDVTDVSYGPDSTSYTIIDDSTIIAYSPGGTGTVTVTVSSAGGSDSSQSFTYSTTPG
;
A
#
# COMPACT_ATOMS: atom_id res chain seq x y z
N MET A 1 11.59 10.38 39.28
CA MET A 1 11.12 9.28 38.41
C MET A 1 11.68 9.53 37.02
N VAL A 2 12.16 8.50 36.32
CA VAL A 2 12.63 8.63 34.93
C VAL A 2 11.48 8.25 34.00
N THR A 3 11.39 8.87 32.82
CA THR A 3 10.45 8.51 31.75
C THR A 3 11.18 8.47 30.42
N LEU A 4 10.70 7.64 29.48
CA LEU A 4 11.29 7.46 28.15
C LEU A 4 10.35 7.99 27.07
N ASN A 5 10.88 8.73 26.11
CA ASN A 5 10.16 9.11 24.90
C ASN A 5 11.06 9.01 23.66
N PRO A 6 10.79 8.10 22.71
CA PRO A 6 9.80 7.02 22.80
C PRO A 6 10.22 5.94 23.81
N ASN A 7 9.27 5.20 24.38
CA ASN A 7 9.54 4.02 25.21
C ASN A 7 9.63 2.71 24.41
N GLN A 8 9.64 2.78 23.08
CA GLN A 8 9.74 1.63 22.18
C GLN A 8 10.48 2.02 20.89
N GLY A 9 11.08 1.05 20.21
CA GLY A 9 11.75 1.25 18.92
C GLY A 9 12.30 -0.03 18.30
N PRO A 10 13.05 0.05 17.20
CA PRO A 10 13.45 -1.11 16.40
C PRO A 10 14.45 -2.03 17.10
N THR A 11 14.36 -3.34 16.86
CA THR A 11 15.34 -4.34 17.35
C THR A 11 16.77 -4.09 16.86
N SER A 12 16.94 -3.41 15.72
CA SER A 12 18.26 -2.96 15.25
C SER A 12 18.90 -1.88 16.14
N GLY A 13 18.11 -1.22 17.00
CA GLY A 13 18.52 -0.03 17.73
C GLY A 13 18.80 1.16 16.80
N GLY A 14 19.57 2.11 17.30
CA GLY A 14 20.03 3.31 16.58
C GLY A 14 19.08 4.51 16.66
N ASN A 15 17.89 4.35 17.23
CA ASN A 15 16.97 5.47 17.44
C ASN A 15 17.31 6.25 18.71
N ASN A 16 17.03 7.55 18.68
CA ASN A 16 17.13 8.41 19.86
C ASN A 16 15.98 8.13 20.82
N VAL A 17 16.30 8.10 22.11
CA VAL A 17 15.38 7.98 23.23
C VAL A 17 15.68 9.11 24.19
N VAL A 18 14.69 9.96 24.44
CA VAL A 18 14.77 11.04 25.42
C VAL A 18 14.39 10.50 26.79
N LEU A 19 15.31 10.57 27.73
CA LEU A 19 15.11 10.24 29.13
C LEU A 19 14.84 11.55 29.89
N THR A 20 13.67 11.65 30.52
CA THR A 20 13.31 12.82 31.35
C THR A 20 13.28 12.42 32.82
N GLY A 21 13.94 13.19 33.68
CA GLY A 21 14.09 12.90 35.10
C GLY A 21 14.67 14.07 35.89
N THR A 22 15.45 13.79 36.92
CA THR A 22 16.14 14.78 37.76
C THR A 22 17.54 14.30 38.12
N ASN A 23 18.43 15.25 38.46
CA ASN A 23 19.82 14.99 38.88
C ASN A 23 20.67 14.21 37.85
N PHE A 24 20.48 14.48 36.56
CA PHE A 24 21.25 13.85 35.49
C PHE A 24 22.63 14.47 35.22
N THR A 25 22.94 15.61 35.85
CA THR A 25 24.27 16.20 35.77
C THR A 25 25.34 15.21 36.23
N GLY A 26 26.32 14.96 35.36
CA GLY A 26 27.40 14.01 35.64
C GLY A 26 27.01 12.54 35.45
N ALA A 27 25.90 12.22 34.80
CA ALA A 27 25.56 10.84 34.45
C ALA A 27 26.73 10.15 33.71
N THR A 28 27.10 8.96 34.18
CA THR A 28 28.26 8.21 33.69
C THR A 28 27.89 7.00 32.85
N SER A 29 26.64 6.54 32.93
CA SER A 29 26.16 5.38 32.17
C SER A 29 24.65 5.44 31.95
N VAL A 30 24.23 5.12 30.73
CA VAL A 30 22.85 4.73 30.40
C VAL A 30 22.88 3.31 29.87
N LYS A 31 22.09 2.42 30.45
CA LYS A 31 22.00 1.01 30.01
C LYS A 31 20.59 0.64 29.59
N PHE A 32 20.51 -0.16 28.53
CA PHE A 32 19.30 -0.83 28.06
C PHE A 32 19.51 -2.34 28.29
N GLY A 33 18.97 -2.84 29.40
CA GLY A 33 19.29 -4.17 29.93
C GLY A 33 20.77 -4.25 30.32
N SER A 34 21.49 -5.21 29.76
CA SER A 34 22.94 -5.36 29.97
C SER A 34 23.80 -4.51 29.03
N LYS A 35 23.21 -3.90 27.99
CA LYS A 35 23.95 -3.16 26.96
C LYS A 35 24.07 -1.68 27.30
N SER A 36 25.25 -1.11 27.12
CA SER A 36 25.48 0.33 27.25
C SER A 36 24.97 1.08 26.01
N ALA A 37 24.34 2.23 26.23
CA ALA A 37 23.96 3.17 25.19
C ALA A 37 24.99 4.30 25.07
N SER A 38 25.13 4.89 23.89
CA SER A 38 25.72 6.23 23.77
C SER A 38 24.68 7.26 24.20
N PHE A 39 25.10 8.35 24.84
CA PHE A 39 24.17 9.36 25.33
C PHE A 39 24.82 10.73 25.48
N VAL A 40 23.98 11.76 25.49
CA VAL A 40 24.33 13.16 25.79
C VAL A 40 23.46 13.60 26.98
N VAL A 41 24.09 14.24 27.96
CA VAL A 41 23.35 14.91 29.04
C VAL A 41 22.99 16.31 28.56
N ASP A 42 21.73 16.51 28.18
CA ASP A 42 21.24 17.78 27.64
C ASP A 42 21.03 18.81 28.77
N SER A 43 20.59 18.34 29.95
CA SER A 43 20.41 19.15 31.14
C SER A 43 20.36 18.29 32.40
N ALA A 44 20.25 18.92 33.58
CA ALA A 44 20.04 18.20 34.84
C ALA A 44 18.74 17.34 34.86
N THR A 45 17.83 17.55 33.90
CA THR A 45 16.53 16.86 33.82
C THR A 45 16.34 16.06 32.53
N GLN A 46 17.29 16.09 31.60
CA GLN A 46 17.14 15.44 30.30
C GLN A 46 18.45 14.81 29.81
N ILE A 47 18.34 13.58 29.30
CA ILE A 47 19.39 12.86 28.59
C ILE A 47 18.83 12.38 27.24
N THR A 48 19.58 12.56 26.17
CA THR A 48 19.31 11.93 24.87
C THR A 48 20.24 10.73 24.71
N ALA A 49 19.68 9.52 24.70
CA ALA A 49 20.43 8.28 24.51
C ALA A 49 20.10 7.63 23.16
N VAL A 50 21.08 6.98 22.55
CA VAL A 50 20.87 6.15 21.35
C VAL A 50 20.69 4.70 21.79
N ALA A 51 19.51 4.14 21.55
CA ALA A 51 19.20 2.76 21.95
C ALA A 51 20.15 1.79 21.22
N PRO A 52 20.82 0.87 21.93
CA PRO A 52 21.60 -0.19 21.28
C PRO A 52 20.67 -1.19 20.58
N SER A 53 21.22 -2.09 19.76
CA SER A 53 20.44 -3.21 19.22
C SER A 53 19.95 -4.13 20.34
N GLY A 54 18.78 -4.75 20.21
CA GLY A 54 18.19 -5.55 21.27
C GLY A 54 16.91 -6.28 20.86
N TYR A 55 16.37 -7.04 21.79
CA TYR A 55 15.14 -7.82 21.65
C TYR A 55 14.33 -7.73 22.93
N SER A 56 13.02 -7.98 22.81
CA SER A 56 12.08 -8.02 23.93
C SER A 56 12.02 -6.72 24.74
N ALA A 57 11.34 -6.74 25.88
CA ALA A 57 11.38 -5.65 26.84
C ALA A 57 12.67 -5.70 27.66
N VAL A 58 13.32 -4.55 27.83
CA VAL A 58 14.49 -4.39 28.70
C VAL A 58 14.29 -3.26 29.69
N GLN A 59 15.00 -3.36 30.82
CA GLN A 59 15.07 -2.29 31.80
C GLN A 59 16.09 -1.25 31.39
N VAL A 60 15.72 0.03 31.44
CA VAL A 60 16.58 1.18 31.19
C VAL A 60 16.92 1.84 32.51
N THR A 61 18.22 2.06 32.74
CA THR A 61 18.73 2.73 33.95
C THR A 61 19.75 3.80 33.58
N VAL A 62 19.77 4.85 34.40
CA VAL A 62 20.77 5.92 34.36
C VAL A 62 21.59 5.84 35.64
N THR A 63 22.90 5.79 35.54
CA THR A 63 23.82 5.87 36.68
C THR A 63 24.47 7.24 36.73
N THR A 64 24.38 7.85 37.90
CA THR A 64 25.01 9.13 38.26
C THR A 64 25.92 8.89 39.48
N PRO A 65 26.79 9.86 39.84
CA PRO A 65 27.57 9.77 41.09
C PRO A 65 26.70 9.63 42.34
N SER A 66 25.45 10.12 42.29
CA SER A 66 24.48 10.01 43.39
C SER A 66 23.76 8.64 43.45
N GLY A 67 23.98 7.77 42.47
CA GLY A 67 23.40 6.43 42.40
C GLY A 67 22.73 6.12 41.05
N THR A 68 22.10 4.95 40.99
CA THR A 68 21.39 4.45 39.81
C THR A 68 19.90 4.71 39.93
N SER A 69 19.27 5.16 38.84
CA SER A 69 17.83 5.40 38.78
C SER A 69 17.03 4.11 38.97
N ILE A 70 15.76 4.27 39.38
CA ILE A 70 14.78 3.17 39.29
C ILE A 70 14.65 2.76 37.81
N PRO A 71 14.62 1.44 37.51
CA PRO A 71 14.47 0.97 36.13
C PRO A 71 13.12 1.35 35.52
N VAL A 72 13.14 1.69 34.23
CA VAL A 72 11.95 1.87 33.40
C VAL A 72 12.00 0.95 32.18
N TYR A 73 10.88 0.59 31.58
CA TYR A 73 10.88 -0.36 30.46
C TYR A 73 11.01 0.32 29.10
N TYR A 74 11.87 -0.27 28.26
CA TYR A 74 11.94 -0.01 26.84
C TYR A 74 11.62 -1.29 26.06
N TYR A 75 10.80 -1.19 25.02
CA TYR A 75 10.36 -2.35 24.24
C TYR A 75 10.96 -2.32 22.84
N TYR A 76 11.73 -3.36 22.51
CA TYR A 76 12.20 -3.57 21.14
C TYR A 76 11.08 -4.20 20.29
N ILE A 77 10.79 -3.57 19.15
CA ILE A 77 9.75 -3.95 18.20
C ILE A 77 10.42 -4.43 16.92
N GLU A 78 9.96 -5.58 16.42
CA GLU A 78 10.43 -6.14 15.16
C GLU A 78 9.89 -5.35 13.95
N PRO A 79 10.64 -5.29 12.83
CA PRO A 79 10.16 -4.63 11.62
C PRO A 79 8.91 -5.32 11.07
N PRO A 80 8.02 -4.59 10.38
CA PRO A 80 6.77 -5.15 9.86
C PRO A 80 7.03 -6.24 8.82
N ILE A 81 6.32 -7.35 8.91
CA ILE A 81 6.31 -8.36 7.85
C ILE A 81 5.06 -8.12 6.98
N LYS A 82 5.25 -8.04 5.67
CA LYS A 82 4.14 -7.90 4.71
C LYS A 82 3.91 -9.24 4.03
N GLN A 83 2.65 -9.67 3.98
CA GLN A 83 2.28 -10.93 3.35
C GLN A 83 1.49 -10.70 2.06
N SER A 84 0.44 -9.88 2.10
CA SER A 84 -0.40 -9.63 0.92
C SER A 84 -1.17 -8.32 1.01
N LEU A 85 -1.63 -7.85 -0.16
CA LEU A 85 -2.68 -6.85 -0.29
C LEU A 85 -3.95 -7.54 -0.82
N SER A 86 -5.12 -7.13 -0.34
CA SER A 86 -6.41 -7.66 -0.84
C SER A 86 -6.66 -7.29 -2.30
N VAL A 87 -6.13 -6.14 -2.74
CA VAL A 87 -6.07 -5.73 -4.14
C VAL A 87 -4.67 -5.21 -4.47
N THR A 88 -4.12 -5.65 -5.61
CA THR A 88 -2.80 -5.26 -6.11
C THR A 88 -2.88 -4.34 -7.33
N THR A 89 -4.07 -4.09 -7.84
CA THR A 89 -4.37 -3.16 -8.94
C THR A 89 -5.56 -2.28 -8.57
N GLY A 90 -5.65 -1.09 -9.16
CA GLY A 90 -6.81 -0.21 -8.97
C GLY A 90 -6.73 1.09 -9.77
N PRO A 91 -7.75 1.94 -9.70
CA PRO A 91 -7.85 3.15 -10.49
C PRO A 91 -6.87 4.22 -10.04
N LEU A 92 -6.58 5.16 -10.95
CA LEU A 92 -5.75 6.34 -10.68
C LEU A 92 -6.29 7.18 -9.51
N GLY A 93 -7.61 7.16 -9.28
CA GLY A 93 -8.27 7.85 -8.16
C GLY A 93 -8.03 7.22 -6.78
N GLY A 94 -7.34 6.08 -6.71
CA GLY A 94 -7.13 5.34 -5.47
C GLY A 94 -8.25 4.34 -5.17
N ILE A 95 -7.97 3.40 -4.27
CA ILE A 95 -8.89 2.34 -3.85
C ILE A 95 -8.62 1.94 -2.41
N ALA A 96 -9.64 1.48 -1.69
CA ALA A 96 -9.42 0.85 -0.39
C ALA A 96 -8.76 -0.52 -0.57
N THR A 97 -7.73 -0.81 0.22
CA THR A 97 -7.08 -2.12 0.25
C THR A 97 -6.76 -2.50 1.68
N THR A 98 -6.69 -3.81 1.93
CA THR A 98 -6.28 -4.38 3.21
C THR A 98 -4.91 -5.02 3.05
N LEU A 99 -3.96 -4.64 3.90
CA LEU A 99 -2.67 -5.31 4.03
C LEU A 99 -2.74 -6.35 5.14
N THR A 100 -2.34 -7.58 4.83
CA THR A 100 -2.14 -8.66 5.79
C THR A 100 -0.65 -8.90 6.03
N GLY A 101 -0.26 -9.16 7.28
CA GLY A 101 1.14 -9.28 7.69
C GLY A 101 1.31 -9.62 9.17
N SER A 102 2.42 -9.15 9.76
CA SER A 102 2.73 -9.24 11.21
C SER A 102 3.47 -7.98 11.69
N HIS A 103 3.43 -7.71 13.00
CA HIS A 103 4.06 -6.56 13.65
C HIS A 103 3.52 -5.20 13.18
N LEU A 104 2.22 -5.14 12.87
CA LEU A 104 1.57 -3.99 12.25
C LEU A 104 0.91 -3.04 13.27
N THR A 105 0.85 -3.42 14.55
CA THR A 105 0.21 -2.62 15.62
C THR A 105 0.71 -1.18 15.74
N THR A 106 1.98 -0.92 15.39
CA THR A 106 2.59 0.42 15.46
C THR A 106 2.77 1.06 14.08
N ALA A 107 2.05 0.60 13.07
CA ALA A 107 2.08 1.20 11.74
C ALA A 107 1.67 2.67 11.79
N SER A 108 2.47 3.51 11.15
CA SER A 108 2.32 4.97 11.13
C SER A 108 2.21 5.53 9.72
N SER A 109 2.78 4.83 8.73
CA SER A 109 2.63 5.19 7.33
C SER A 109 2.71 3.96 6.43
N MET A 110 2.03 4.05 5.29
CA MET A 110 2.19 3.16 4.15
C MET A 110 2.50 4.00 2.92
N SER A 111 3.56 3.68 2.20
CA SER A 111 3.95 4.40 0.98
C SER A 111 3.61 3.57 -0.25
N PHE A 112 3.11 4.22 -1.28
CA PHE A 112 2.84 3.71 -2.62
C PHE A 112 3.70 4.52 -3.58
N GLY A 113 4.94 4.06 -3.80
CA GLY A 113 5.97 4.85 -4.46
C GLY A 113 6.32 6.09 -3.63
N ALA A 114 6.20 7.28 -4.23
CA ALA A 114 6.45 8.55 -3.57
C ALA A 114 5.27 9.06 -2.72
N ASN A 115 4.07 8.51 -2.91
CA ASN A 115 2.87 8.95 -2.19
C ASN A 115 2.69 8.16 -0.90
N THR A 116 2.28 8.82 0.17
CA THR A 116 2.07 8.18 1.49
C THR A 116 0.62 8.28 1.93
N ALA A 117 0.11 7.23 2.55
CA ALA A 117 -1.15 7.18 3.27
C ALA A 117 -0.92 6.77 4.73
N VAL A 118 -1.81 7.23 5.61
CA VAL A 118 -1.87 6.75 7.00
C VAL A 118 -2.86 5.58 7.04
N PRO A 119 -2.41 4.36 7.38
CA PRO A 119 -3.32 3.22 7.50
C PRO A 119 -4.12 3.27 8.81
N THR A 120 -5.31 2.68 8.78
CA THR A 120 -6.05 2.30 9.97
C THR A 120 -5.55 0.95 10.46
N VAL A 121 -4.98 0.91 11.65
CA VAL A 121 -4.54 -0.33 12.30
C VAL A 121 -5.76 -1.09 12.83
N VAL A 122 -6.00 -2.29 12.32
CA VAL A 122 -7.10 -3.16 12.81
C VAL A 122 -6.60 -4.05 13.93
N ASN A 123 -5.47 -4.72 13.72
CA ASN A 123 -4.79 -5.58 14.68
C ASN A 123 -3.31 -5.76 14.24
N ASP A 124 -2.55 -6.62 14.93
CA ASP A 124 -1.13 -6.81 14.62
C ASP A 124 -0.86 -7.47 13.25
N THR A 125 -1.90 -8.05 12.64
CA THR A 125 -1.81 -8.74 11.35
C THR A 125 -2.52 -8.03 10.21
N THR A 126 -3.23 -6.92 10.46
CA THR A 126 -4.15 -6.33 9.49
C THR A 126 -4.15 -4.81 9.56
N LEU A 127 -3.92 -4.18 8.39
CA LEU A 127 -4.10 -2.73 8.17
C LEU A 127 -5.12 -2.50 7.07
N ASN A 128 -5.98 -1.51 7.25
CA ASN A 128 -6.82 -0.97 6.18
C ASN A 128 -6.24 0.36 5.72
N VAL A 129 -6.17 0.60 4.41
CA VAL A 129 -5.62 1.85 3.87
C VAL A 129 -6.35 2.26 2.61
N LEU A 130 -6.51 3.57 2.42
CA LEU A 130 -6.92 4.13 1.14
C LEU A 130 -5.65 4.43 0.34
N VAL A 131 -5.48 3.73 -0.79
CA VAL A 131 -4.36 3.94 -1.71
C VAL A 131 -4.42 5.39 -2.24
N PRO A 132 -3.34 6.20 -2.14
CA PRO A 132 -3.33 7.57 -2.65
C PRO A 132 -3.58 7.64 -4.15
N ALA A 133 -4.20 8.72 -4.61
CA ALA A 133 -4.42 8.97 -6.03
C ALA A 133 -3.13 9.37 -6.77
N VAL A 134 -3.08 9.08 -8.07
CA VAL A 134 -2.02 9.47 -9.01
C VAL A 134 -2.65 9.98 -10.31
N THR A 135 -1.85 10.58 -11.19
CA THR A 135 -2.35 11.16 -12.46
C THR A 135 -2.03 10.31 -13.68
N THR A 136 -1.13 9.34 -13.57
CA THR A 136 -0.69 8.49 -14.69
C THR A 136 -0.63 7.03 -14.26
N PRO A 137 -0.95 6.07 -15.16
CA PRO A 137 -0.74 4.66 -14.91
C PRO A 137 0.72 4.36 -14.55
N GLN A 138 0.93 3.51 -13.56
CA GLN A 138 2.27 3.13 -13.08
C GLN A 138 2.20 1.95 -12.10
N THR A 139 3.29 1.19 -12.02
CA THR A 139 3.50 0.20 -10.95
C THR A 139 4.46 0.78 -9.92
N VAL A 140 4.06 0.76 -8.65
CA VAL A 140 4.85 1.30 -7.54
C VAL A 140 5.15 0.25 -6.49
N ALA A 141 6.29 0.38 -5.82
CA ALA A 141 6.58 -0.39 -4.62
C ALA A 141 5.72 0.11 -3.44
N VAL A 142 5.25 -0.83 -2.63
CA VAL A 142 4.52 -0.55 -1.40
C VAL A 142 5.45 -0.76 -0.22
N SER A 143 5.53 0.19 0.69
CA SER A 143 6.29 0.11 1.94
C SER A 143 5.41 0.39 3.16
N VAL A 144 5.76 -0.17 4.31
CA VAL A 144 5.05 0.06 5.58
C VAL A 144 6.06 0.46 6.62
N THR A 145 5.77 1.54 7.34
CA THR A 145 6.60 2.06 8.43
C THR A 145 5.88 1.83 9.76
N THR A 146 6.53 1.09 10.65
CA THR A 146 6.13 0.94 12.05
C THR A 146 7.23 1.47 12.96
N ARG A 147 7.01 1.46 14.28
CA ARG A 147 8.10 1.76 15.23
C ARG A 147 9.24 0.74 15.16
N GLY A 148 8.98 -0.47 14.67
CA GLY A 148 9.98 -1.52 14.47
C GLY A 148 10.85 -1.33 13.23
N GLY A 149 10.50 -0.38 12.36
CA GLY A 149 11.24 -0.07 11.14
C GLY A 149 10.34 -0.02 9.90
N THR A 150 10.97 -0.01 8.73
CA THR A 150 10.27 0.02 7.44
C THR A 150 10.61 -1.21 6.60
N THR A 151 9.62 -1.82 5.94
CA THR A 151 9.88 -2.92 5.01
C THR A 151 9.29 -2.70 3.62
N ASN A 152 10.01 -3.19 2.61
CA ASN A 152 9.67 -3.17 1.17
C ASN A 152 9.26 -4.57 0.70
N GLY A 153 8.72 -4.71 -0.51
CA GLY A 153 8.51 -6.03 -1.14
C GLY A 153 7.13 -6.35 -1.73
N LEU A 154 6.13 -5.48 -1.57
CA LEU A 154 4.86 -5.59 -2.32
C LEU A 154 4.83 -4.52 -3.40
N THR A 155 4.02 -4.72 -4.44
CA THR A 155 3.78 -3.75 -5.51
C THR A 155 2.29 -3.49 -5.65
N PHE A 156 1.96 -2.29 -6.12
CA PHE A 156 0.60 -1.91 -6.50
C PHE A 156 0.64 -1.27 -7.90
N THR A 157 -0.29 -1.63 -8.77
CA THR A 157 -0.38 -1.09 -10.13
C THR A 157 -1.61 -0.20 -10.26
N TYR A 158 -1.35 1.07 -10.57
CA TYR A 158 -2.37 2.05 -10.95
C TYR A 158 -2.72 1.87 -12.41
N VAL A 159 -3.98 1.56 -12.68
CA VAL A 159 -4.55 1.32 -14.01
C VAL A 159 -5.42 2.51 -14.39
N GLY A 160 -5.23 3.01 -15.62
CA GLY A 160 -6.11 4.03 -16.20
C GLY A 160 -7.41 3.39 -16.70
N ALA A 161 -8.52 4.11 -16.62
CA ALA A 161 -9.72 3.65 -17.33
C ALA A 161 -9.42 3.57 -18.83
N PRO A 162 -9.92 2.53 -19.54
CA PRO A 162 -9.84 2.49 -20.99
C PRO A 162 -10.53 3.74 -21.55
N THR A 163 -10.05 4.22 -22.69
CA THR A 163 -10.76 5.23 -23.47
C THR A 163 -10.91 4.70 -24.87
N VAL A 164 -12.14 4.45 -25.30
CA VAL A 164 -12.41 3.91 -26.63
C VAL A 164 -12.62 5.08 -27.60
N THR A 165 -11.90 5.04 -28.72
CA THR A 165 -11.95 6.07 -29.76
C THR A 165 -12.71 5.61 -30.99
N SER A 166 -12.64 4.31 -31.31
CA SER A 166 -13.40 3.73 -32.41
C SER A 166 -13.63 2.24 -32.23
N MET A 167 -14.64 1.73 -32.92
CA MET A 167 -14.96 0.31 -33.01
C MET A 167 -15.42 0.03 -34.44
N SER A 168 -14.92 -1.04 -35.07
CA SER A 168 -15.35 -1.44 -36.40
C SER A 168 -15.18 -2.95 -36.63
N PRO A 169 -16.20 -3.64 -37.20
CA PRO A 169 -17.53 -3.13 -37.52
C PRO A 169 -18.39 -2.88 -36.27
N THR A 170 -19.42 -2.03 -36.39
CA THR A 170 -20.42 -1.77 -35.32
C THR A 170 -21.74 -2.48 -35.56
N ILE A 171 -21.80 -3.37 -36.54
CA ILE A 171 -22.99 -4.12 -36.94
C ILE A 171 -22.59 -5.55 -37.29
N GLY A 172 -23.44 -6.53 -36.97
CA GLY A 172 -23.25 -7.91 -37.37
C GLY A 172 -24.48 -8.78 -37.11
N PRO A 173 -24.42 -10.08 -37.45
CA PRO A 173 -25.56 -10.99 -37.37
C PRO A 173 -26.05 -11.20 -35.93
N ASP A 174 -27.35 -11.48 -35.80
CA ASP A 174 -28.05 -11.81 -34.55
C ASP A 174 -27.55 -13.09 -33.87
N TYR A 175 -26.92 -14.01 -34.60
CA TYR A 175 -26.25 -15.18 -34.03
C TYR A 175 -24.81 -14.91 -33.51
N GLY A 176 -24.28 -13.69 -33.68
CA GLY A 176 -22.98 -13.28 -33.15
C GLY A 176 -21.76 -13.72 -33.99
N GLY A 177 -20.58 -13.59 -33.39
CA GLY A 177 -19.28 -13.95 -33.98
C GLY A 177 -18.55 -12.82 -34.71
N THR A 178 -19.08 -11.59 -34.68
CA THR A 178 -18.47 -10.46 -35.39
C THR A 178 -17.19 -10.02 -34.70
N ALA A 179 -16.05 -10.07 -35.39
CA ALA A 179 -14.77 -9.60 -34.88
C ALA A 179 -14.64 -8.08 -35.06
N SER A 180 -14.90 -7.34 -33.98
CA SER A 180 -14.80 -5.88 -33.94
C SER A 180 -13.42 -5.45 -33.46
N THR A 181 -12.71 -4.69 -34.28
CA THR A 181 -11.49 -4.00 -33.87
C THR A 181 -11.88 -2.75 -33.09
N ILE A 182 -11.42 -2.65 -31.85
CA ILE A 182 -11.64 -1.53 -30.96
C ILE A 182 -10.29 -0.81 -30.76
N THR A 183 -10.25 0.49 -31.04
CA THR A 183 -9.06 1.33 -30.85
C THR A 183 -9.23 2.33 -29.73
N GLY A 184 -8.16 2.68 -29.03
CA GLY A 184 -8.24 3.54 -27.85
C GLY A 184 -6.91 3.77 -27.14
N THR A 185 -6.99 3.99 -25.83
CA THR A 185 -5.85 4.06 -24.90
C THR A 185 -6.15 3.29 -23.62
N ASN A 186 -5.11 2.88 -22.88
CA ASN A 186 -5.21 2.06 -21.66
C ASN A 186 -5.93 0.73 -21.91
N LEU A 187 -5.70 0.10 -23.06
CA LEU A 187 -6.36 -1.15 -23.43
C LEU A 187 -5.57 -2.41 -23.01
N SER A 188 -4.31 -2.27 -22.58
CA SER A 188 -3.48 -3.42 -22.17
C SER A 188 -3.94 -4.10 -20.87
N ASP A 189 -4.67 -3.37 -20.03
CA ASP A 189 -5.16 -3.83 -18.72
C ASP A 189 -6.67 -4.13 -18.73
N VAL A 190 -7.28 -4.25 -19.91
CA VAL A 190 -8.69 -4.63 -20.05
C VAL A 190 -8.90 -6.02 -19.49
N THR A 191 -9.94 -6.15 -18.66
CA THR A 191 -10.33 -7.41 -18.02
C THR A 191 -11.65 -7.94 -18.54
N ASP A 192 -12.50 -7.08 -19.13
CA ASP A 192 -13.78 -7.48 -19.71
C ASP A 192 -14.14 -6.59 -20.90
N VAL A 193 -14.78 -7.21 -21.90
CA VAL A 193 -15.52 -6.50 -22.95
C VAL A 193 -16.91 -7.12 -22.98
N SER A 194 -17.95 -6.29 -22.90
CA SER A 194 -19.34 -6.72 -22.88
C SER A 194 -20.18 -5.98 -23.92
N TYR A 195 -21.18 -6.68 -24.46
CA TYR A 195 -22.17 -6.19 -25.40
C TYR A 195 -23.53 -6.22 -24.70
N GLY A 196 -23.95 -5.08 -24.14
CA GLY A 196 -25.08 -5.04 -23.20
C GLY A 196 -24.73 -5.77 -21.91
N PRO A 197 -25.56 -6.73 -21.43
CA PRO A 197 -25.27 -7.49 -20.21
C PRO A 197 -24.27 -8.64 -20.42
N ASP A 198 -23.93 -8.98 -21.67
CA ASP A 198 -23.19 -10.20 -22.00
C ASP A 198 -21.70 -9.93 -22.19
N SER A 199 -20.87 -10.49 -21.32
CA SER A 199 -19.40 -10.55 -21.48
C SER A 199 -19.01 -11.42 -22.67
N THR A 200 -17.94 -11.05 -23.36
CA THR A 200 -17.45 -11.77 -24.53
C THR A 200 -15.97 -12.11 -24.45
N SER A 201 -15.54 -13.01 -25.34
CA SER A 201 -14.12 -13.18 -25.66
C SER A 201 -13.58 -11.97 -26.40
N TYR A 202 -12.34 -11.62 -26.11
CA TYR A 202 -11.57 -10.60 -26.81
C TYR A 202 -10.08 -10.99 -26.80
N THR A 203 -9.28 -10.29 -27.59
CA THR A 203 -7.83 -10.41 -27.62
C THR A 203 -7.22 -9.02 -27.54
N ILE A 204 -6.30 -8.84 -26.61
CA ILE A 204 -5.50 -7.61 -26.52
C ILE A 204 -4.36 -7.73 -27.51
N ILE A 205 -4.24 -6.76 -28.42
CA ILE A 205 -3.14 -6.68 -29.37
C ILE A 205 -2.03 -5.81 -28.78
N ASP A 206 -2.38 -4.61 -28.33
CA ASP A 206 -1.51 -3.67 -27.64
C ASP A 206 -2.33 -2.69 -26.79
N ASP A 207 -1.69 -1.67 -26.21
CA ASP A 207 -2.37 -0.66 -25.36
C ASP A 207 -3.39 0.21 -26.11
N SER A 208 -3.37 0.17 -27.44
CA SER A 208 -4.23 0.97 -28.30
C SER A 208 -5.25 0.16 -29.09
N THR A 209 -5.15 -1.18 -29.11
CA THR A 209 -5.97 -2.03 -29.97
C THR A 209 -6.36 -3.34 -29.28
N ILE A 210 -7.66 -3.66 -29.31
CA ILE A 210 -8.19 -4.99 -28.97
C ILE A 210 -9.14 -5.47 -30.07
N ILE A 211 -9.32 -6.79 -30.17
CA ILE A 211 -10.32 -7.43 -31.03
C ILE A 211 -11.34 -8.10 -30.13
N ALA A 212 -12.61 -7.70 -30.22
CA ALA A 212 -13.71 -8.27 -29.43
C ALA A 212 -14.73 -8.97 -30.34
N TYR A 213 -15.29 -10.09 -29.90
CA TYR A 213 -16.22 -10.87 -30.70
C TYR A 213 -17.66 -10.62 -30.23
N SER A 214 -18.60 -10.24 -31.09
CA SER A 214 -19.98 -10.03 -30.64
C SER A 214 -20.63 -11.36 -30.19
N PRO A 215 -21.32 -11.44 -29.04
CA PRO A 215 -22.18 -12.58 -28.73
C PRO A 215 -23.39 -12.62 -29.67
N GLY A 216 -24.23 -13.66 -29.58
CA GLY A 216 -25.56 -13.63 -30.19
C GLY A 216 -26.46 -12.66 -29.44
N GLY A 217 -27.32 -11.92 -30.15
CA GLY A 217 -28.12 -10.87 -29.55
C GLY A 217 -29.13 -10.25 -30.52
N THR A 218 -29.87 -9.26 -30.03
CA THR A 218 -30.89 -8.54 -30.82
C THR A 218 -30.84 -7.04 -30.54
N GLY A 219 -31.29 -6.23 -31.51
CA GLY A 219 -31.36 -4.79 -31.36
C GLY A 219 -29.99 -4.10 -31.32
N THR A 220 -29.94 -2.92 -30.69
CA THR A 220 -28.70 -2.18 -30.48
C THR A 220 -28.33 -2.23 -29.00
N VAL A 221 -27.09 -2.62 -28.71
CA VAL A 221 -26.55 -2.72 -27.35
C VAL A 221 -25.35 -1.80 -27.18
N THR A 222 -25.14 -1.31 -25.96
CA THR A 222 -23.93 -0.58 -25.59
C THR A 222 -22.76 -1.56 -25.49
N VAL A 223 -21.59 -1.20 -26.00
CA VAL A 223 -20.37 -1.96 -25.83
C VAL A 223 -19.56 -1.32 -24.71
N THR A 224 -19.24 -2.10 -23.67
CA THR A 224 -18.49 -1.64 -22.51
C THR A 224 -17.13 -2.34 -22.45
N VAL A 225 -16.07 -1.57 -22.37
CA VAL A 225 -14.69 -2.04 -22.18
C VAL A 225 -14.28 -1.70 -20.76
N SER A 226 -13.88 -2.69 -19.96
CA SER A 226 -13.63 -2.52 -18.53
C SER A 226 -12.23 -2.98 -18.12
N SER A 227 -11.66 -2.28 -17.15
CA SER A 227 -10.39 -2.61 -16.49
C SER A 227 -10.51 -2.36 -14.98
N ALA A 228 -9.46 -2.68 -14.22
CA ALA A 228 -9.36 -2.25 -12.82
C ALA A 228 -9.36 -0.70 -12.66
N GLY A 229 -9.05 0.04 -13.72
CA GLY A 229 -9.05 1.50 -13.75
C GLY A 229 -10.42 2.14 -13.95
N GLY A 230 -11.44 1.35 -14.29
CA GLY A 230 -12.77 1.81 -14.69
C GLY A 230 -13.18 1.26 -16.04
N SER A 231 -14.23 1.84 -16.62
CA SER A 231 -14.83 1.37 -17.87
C SER A 231 -15.15 2.51 -18.83
N ASP A 232 -15.16 2.18 -20.12
CA ASP A 232 -15.66 3.02 -21.21
C ASP A 232 -16.88 2.33 -21.83
N SER A 233 -17.98 3.07 -22.00
CA SER A 233 -19.23 2.61 -22.59
C SER A 233 -19.70 3.52 -23.73
N SER A 234 -18.76 4.15 -24.44
CA SER A 234 -19.03 5.14 -25.49
C SER A 234 -19.51 4.52 -26.81
N GLN A 235 -19.23 3.23 -27.03
CA GLN A 235 -19.54 2.54 -28.28
C GLN A 235 -20.85 1.74 -28.20
N SER A 236 -21.41 1.41 -29.37
CA SER A 236 -22.58 0.56 -29.49
C SER A 236 -22.44 -0.42 -30.67
N PHE A 237 -23.22 -1.49 -30.62
CA PHE A 237 -23.27 -2.51 -31.65
C PHE A 237 -24.71 -2.87 -32.00
N THR A 238 -25.02 -3.00 -33.29
CA THR A 238 -26.37 -3.36 -33.77
C THR A 238 -26.38 -4.77 -34.36
N TYR A 239 -27.27 -5.61 -33.84
CA TYR A 239 -27.54 -6.92 -34.40
C TYR A 239 -28.52 -6.80 -35.57
N SER A 240 -28.08 -7.19 -36.76
CA SER A 240 -28.93 -7.31 -37.95
C SER A 240 -29.53 -8.70 -38.03
N THR A 241 -30.85 -8.78 -38.13
CA THR A 241 -31.54 -10.04 -38.39
C THR A 241 -31.10 -10.58 -39.75
N THR A 242 -30.71 -11.85 -39.79
CA THR A 242 -30.42 -12.51 -41.06
C THR A 242 -31.71 -12.65 -41.86
N PRO A 243 -31.78 -12.20 -43.14
CA PRO A 243 -32.93 -12.46 -43.99
C PRO A 243 -33.11 -13.98 -44.14
N GLY A 244 -34.31 -14.47 -43.80
CA GLY A 244 -34.69 -15.88 -43.93
C GLY A 244 -34.94 -16.33 -45.36
#